data_AF-A0A9Q0RFT0-F1
#
_entry.id   AF-A0A9Q0RFT0-F1
#
_cell.length_a   1.000
_cell.length_b   1.000
_cell.length_c   1.000
_cell.angle_alpha   90.00
_cell.angle_beta   90.00
_cell.angle_gamma   90.00
#
_symmetry.space_group_name_H-M   'P 1'
#
loop_
_entity.id
_entity.type
_entity.pdbx_description
1 polymer ?
#
loop_
_entity_poly.entity_id
_entity_poly.type
_entity_poly.pdbx_seq_one_letter_code
_entity_poly.pdbx_strand_id
1 'polypeptide(L)'
;MQKSRLARRNEQFSSAIKQIPIDMSLIKALAFTGIPDSSNLRPIFWKILLNYLPLNPKEWEDTLKENRENFHILKKEVMIFPFDLSFNIVNLISEIEDAMEEVKDSKLNQEENEKKKKMIAEKQLQLEILKDVSRTRTSMSFFHLHEEPEVDEKVLQKLKTNSEEEKKINENENENQNQNQNQNENQNENQNENENENQNQNQNQNENQNENQNLNQNENQNLNENNINLQSNTESQIKPKKPNWVLSLCNILFVFAKLSPGIGYVQGMNEILAPILYIFATDSDPESQSIF
;
A
#
# COMPACT_ATOMS: atom_id res chain seq x y z
N MET A 1 10.01 -20.27 38.58
CA MET A 1 10.50 -19.14 37.75
C MET A 1 9.49 -17.99 37.85
N GLN A 2 9.91 -16.78 38.17
CA GLN A 2 9.02 -15.61 38.17
C GLN A 2 8.67 -15.25 36.71
N LYS A 3 7.38 -15.13 36.38
CA LYS A 3 6.94 -14.60 35.08
C LYS A 3 7.49 -13.19 34.89
N SER A 4 8.00 -12.88 33.70
CA SER A 4 8.47 -11.53 33.38
C SER A 4 7.34 -10.50 33.57
N ARG A 5 7.70 -9.24 33.88
CA ARG A 5 6.73 -8.15 34.04
C ARG A 5 5.80 -8.01 32.83
N LEU A 6 6.33 -8.23 31.63
CA LEU A 6 5.56 -8.23 30.37
C LEU A 6 4.59 -9.41 30.29
N ALA A 7 5.03 -10.62 30.64
CA ALA A 7 4.16 -11.81 30.64
C ALA A 7 2.97 -11.65 31.60
N ARG A 8 3.22 -11.12 32.81
CA ARG A 8 2.16 -10.81 33.78
C ARG A 8 1.19 -9.76 33.23
N ARG A 9 1.69 -8.74 32.54
CA ARG A 9 0.85 -7.72 31.88
C ARG A 9 -0.03 -8.34 30.80
N ASN A 10 0.53 -9.14 29.89
CA ASN A 10 -0.24 -9.79 28.83
C ASN A 10 -1.31 -10.74 29.37
N GLU A 11 -1.02 -11.43 30.48
CA GLU A 11 -1.99 -12.28 31.19
C GLU A 11 -3.15 -11.46 31.79
N GLN A 12 -2.88 -10.27 32.35
CA GLN A 12 -3.93 -9.37 32.85
C GLN A 12 -4.90 -8.94 31.74
N PHE A 13 -4.37 -8.51 30.60
CA PHE A 13 -5.19 -8.11 29.44
C PHE A 13 -5.98 -9.30 28.89
N SER A 14 -5.34 -10.47 28.77
CA SER A 14 -5.98 -11.68 28.27
C SER A 14 -7.08 -12.19 29.21
N SER A 15 -6.90 -12.02 30.52
CA SER A 15 -7.91 -12.41 31.52
C SER A 15 -9.10 -11.47 31.52
N ALA A 16 -8.87 -10.16 31.28
CA ALA A 16 -9.95 -9.17 31.24
C ALA A 16 -10.96 -9.45 30.11
N ILE A 17 -10.48 -9.81 28.91
CA ILE A 17 -11.36 -10.10 27.76
C ILE A 17 -12.06 -11.46 27.83
N LYS A 18 -11.69 -12.32 28.79
CA LYS A 18 -12.32 -13.64 29.01
C LYS A 18 -13.47 -13.56 30.03
N GLN A 19 -13.67 -12.42 30.69
CA GLN A 19 -14.80 -12.23 31.60
C GLN A 19 -16.11 -12.21 30.82
N ILE A 20 -17.18 -12.74 31.41
CA ILE A 20 -18.51 -12.78 30.81
C ILE A 20 -19.51 -12.26 31.85
N PRO A 21 -20.06 -11.04 31.69
CA PRO A 21 -19.69 -10.03 30.69
C PRO A 21 -18.30 -9.41 30.97
N ILE A 22 -17.72 -8.78 29.96
CA ILE A 22 -16.48 -7.99 30.09
C ILE A 22 -16.75 -6.72 30.90
N ASP A 23 -15.91 -6.46 31.90
CA ASP A 23 -15.94 -5.21 32.66
C ASP A 23 -15.28 -4.07 31.87
N MET A 24 -16.11 -3.18 31.32
CA MET A 24 -15.66 -2.00 30.56
C MET A 24 -14.80 -1.04 31.41
N SER A 25 -15.00 -0.97 32.73
CA SER A 25 -14.19 -0.13 33.62
C SER A 25 -12.77 -0.70 33.72
N LEU A 26 -12.65 -2.02 33.84
CA LEU A 26 -11.36 -2.71 33.82
C LEU A 26 -10.66 -2.56 32.46
N ILE A 27 -11.39 -2.71 31.35
CA ILE A 27 -10.84 -2.52 30.00
C ILE A 27 -10.26 -1.11 29.84
N LYS A 28 -11.01 -0.07 30.24
CA LYS A 28 -10.54 1.33 30.21
C LYS A 28 -9.32 1.54 31.10
N ALA A 29 -9.33 1.00 32.32
CA ALA A 29 -8.21 1.14 33.26
C ALA A 29 -6.92 0.48 32.73
N LEU A 30 -7.02 -0.71 32.14
CA LEU A 30 -5.89 -1.40 31.51
C LEU A 30 -5.38 -0.62 30.29
N ALA A 31 -6.27 -0.23 29.39
CA ALA A 31 -5.93 0.49 28.16
C ALA A 31 -5.31 1.88 28.43
N PHE A 32 -5.70 2.55 29.52
CA PHE A 32 -5.13 3.84 29.95
C PHE A 32 -3.62 3.78 30.16
N THR A 33 -3.08 2.60 30.52
CA THR A 33 -1.63 2.39 30.68
C THR A 33 -0.90 2.02 29.37
N GLY A 34 -1.63 1.97 28.27
CA GLY A 34 -1.19 1.47 26.96
C GLY A 34 -1.49 -0.01 26.77
N ILE A 35 -1.87 -0.39 25.54
CA ILE A 35 -2.11 -1.80 25.18
C ILE A 35 -0.81 -2.37 24.58
N PRO A 36 -0.29 -3.51 25.06
CA PRO A 36 0.97 -4.09 24.55
C PRO A 36 0.93 -4.46 23.06
N ASP A 37 1.99 -4.09 22.32
CA ASP A 37 2.20 -4.49 20.90
C ASP A 37 2.48 -5.98 20.72
N SER A 38 3.15 -6.60 21.70
CA SER A 38 3.63 -7.99 21.64
C SER A 38 2.51 -9.04 21.63
N SER A 39 1.26 -8.61 21.59
CA SER A 39 0.08 -9.45 21.72
C SER A 39 -0.96 -9.01 20.71
N ASN A 40 -1.69 -9.96 20.11
CA ASN A 40 -2.83 -9.67 19.22
C ASN A 40 -4.06 -9.11 19.98
N LEU A 41 -3.85 -8.36 21.06
CA LEU A 41 -4.89 -7.85 21.94
C LEU A 41 -5.32 -6.44 21.56
N ARG A 42 -4.47 -5.65 20.90
CA ARG A 42 -4.81 -4.27 20.53
C ARG A 42 -6.03 -4.16 19.62
N PRO A 43 -6.18 -4.97 18.56
CA PRO A 43 -7.38 -4.94 17.73
C PRO A 43 -8.64 -5.25 18.54
N ILE A 44 -8.60 -6.29 19.38
CA ILE A 44 -9.72 -6.70 20.23
C ILE A 44 -10.10 -5.59 21.22
N PHE A 45 -9.12 -5.02 21.93
CA PHE A 45 -9.36 -3.93 22.87
C PHE A 45 -9.94 -2.70 22.17
N TRP A 46 -9.45 -2.34 20.99
CA TRP A 46 -9.98 -1.23 20.21
C TRP A 46 -11.42 -1.48 19.77
N LYS A 47 -11.73 -2.68 19.28
CA LYS A 47 -13.11 -3.07 18.93
C LYS A 47 -14.06 -2.98 20.13
N ILE A 48 -13.62 -3.37 21.34
CA ILE A 48 -14.43 -3.20 22.57
C ILE A 48 -14.56 -1.71 22.95
N LEU A 49 -13.45 -0.96 22.98
CA LEU A 49 -13.42 0.45 23.38
C LEU A 49 -14.23 1.37 22.45
N LEU A 50 -14.31 1.01 21.18
CA LEU A 50 -15.13 1.68 20.16
C LEU A 50 -16.59 1.18 20.15
N ASN A 51 -16.97 0.31 21.10
CA ASN A 51 -18.29 -0.35 21.19
C ASN A 51 -18.68 -1.11 19.91
N TYR A 52 -17.70 -1.58 19.14
CA TYR A 52 -17.93 -2.40 17.96
C TYR A 52 -18.19 -3.86 18.31
N LEU A 53 -17.51 -4.38 19.34
CA LEU A 53 -17.78 -5.70 19.90
C LEU A 53 -18.63 -5.59 21.17
N PRO A 54 -19.65 -6.46 21.34
CA PRO A 54 -20.45 -6.48 22.56
C PRO A 54 -19.63 -6.95 23.77
N LEU A 55 -20.11 -6.65 24.98
CA LEU A 55 -19.42 -7.05 26.22
C LEU A 55 -19.50 -8.56 26.49
N ASN A 56 -20.27 -9.32 25.72
CA ASN A 56 -20.31 -10.77 25.79
C ASN A 56 -19.48 -11.39 24.64
N PRO A 57 -18.31 -11.99 24.92
CA PRO A 57 -17.47 -12.62 23.90
C PRO A 57 -18.15 -13.70 23.06
N LYS A 58 -19.21 -14.33 23.57
CA LYS A 58 -19.95 -15.36 22.82
C LYS A 58 -20.69 -14.81 21.61
N GLU A 59 -20.95 -13.51 21.57
CA GLU A 59 -21.69 -12.84 20.49
C GLU A 59 -20.75 -12.23 19.43
N TRP A 60 -19.43 -12.31 19.62
CA TRP A 60 -18.45 -11.62 18.76
C TRP A 60 -18.44 -12.14 17.33
N GLU A 61 -18.47 -13.46 17.14
CA GLU A 61 -18.42 -14.06 15.81
C GLU A 61 -19.65 -13.67 14.97
N ASP A 62 -20.83 -13.82 15.55
CA ASP A 62 -22.10 -13.44 14.89
C ASP A 62 -22.14 -11.93 14.60
N THR A 63 -21.77 -11.10 15.58
CA THR A 63 -21.72 -9.63 15.41
C THR A 63 -20.77 -9.22 14.29
N LEU A 64 -19.58 -9.83 14.22
CA LEU A 64 -18.60 -9.51 13.20
C LEU A 64 -19.10 -9.91 11.81
N LYS A 65 -19.68 -11.11 11.68
CA LYS A 65 -20.25 -11.59 10.43
C LYS A 65 -21.38 -10.68 9.94
N GLU A 66 -22.32 -10.36 10.81
CA GLU A 66 -23.45 -9.48 10.51
C GLU A 66 -22.97 -8.09 10.08
N ASN A 67 -22.05 -7.47 10.84
CA ASN A 67 -21.54 -6.14 10.52
C ASN A 67 -20.76 -6.10 9.20
N ARG A 68 -19.99 -7.15 8.88
CA ARG A 68 -19.27 -7.29 7.60
C ARG A 68 -20.26 -7.39 6.42
N GLU A 69 -21.29 -8.21 6.56
CA GLU A 69 -22.34 -8.36 5.55
C GLU A 69 -23.11 -7.05 5.35
N ASN A 70 -23.51 -6.39 6.44
CA ASN A 70 -24.17 -5.09 6.41
C ASN A 70 -23.31 -4.04 5.70
N PHE A 71 -22.01 -3.97 5.99
CA PHE A 71 -21.12 -3.04 5.29
C PHE A 71 -21.05 -3.34 3.78
N HIS A 72 -21.01 -4.61 3.38
CA HIS A 72 -20.99 -4.99 1.96
C HIS A 72 -22.29 -4.62 1.24
N ILE A 73 -23.43 -4.81 1.90
CA ILE A 73 -24.74 -4.39 1.38
C ILE A 73 -24.78 -2.87 1.23
N LEU A 74 -24.45 -2.13 2.30
CA LEU A 74 -24.41 -0.66 2.27
C LEU A 74 -23.49 -0.15 1.16
N LYS A 75 -22.29 -0.72 1.02
CA LYS A 75 -21.36 -0.37 -0.04
C LYS A 75 -21.99 -0.51 -1.43
N LYS A 76 -22.67 -1.63 -1.69
CA LYS A 76 -23.36 -1.88 -2.98
C LYS A 76 -24.55 -0.93 -3.21
N GLU A 77 -25.27 -0.57 -2.16
CA GLU A 77 -26.45 0.28 -2.27
C GLU A 77 -26.09 1.77 -2.47
N VAL A 78 -25.02 2.24 -1.83
CA VAL A 78 -24.67 3.68 -1.84
C VAL A 78 -23.70 4.08 -2.95
N MET A 79 -22.92 3.14 -3.50
CA MET A 79 -21.96 3.40 -4.56
C MET A 79 -22.55 3.05 -5.92
N ILE A 80 -22.80 4.07 -6.74
CA ILE A 80 -23.15 3.89 -8.16
C ILE A 80 -21.89 3.51 -8.95
N PHE A 81 -20.76 4.11 -8.60
CA PHE A 81 -19.46 3.87 -9.23
C PHE A 81 -18.45 3.35 -8.20
N PRO A 82 -18.32 2.03 -7.99
CA PRO A 82 -17.39 1.50 -7.00
C PRO A 82 -15.92 1.87 -7.29
N PHE A 83 -15.13 2.10 -6.24
CA PHE A 83 -13.68 2.22 -6.38
C PHE A 83 -13.07 0.91 -6.88
N ASP A 84 -12.17 1.00 -7.83
CA ASP A 84 -11.40 -0.14 -8.34
C ASP A 84 -9.90 0.15 -8.42
N LEU A 85 -9.12 -0.88 -8.76
CA LEU A 85 -7.67 -0.80 -8.85
C LEU A 85 -7.16 0.11 -9.99
N SER A 86 -8.00 0.49 -10.95
CA SER A 86 -7.64 1.40 -12.04
C SER A 86 -7.78 2.88 -11.66
N PHE A 87 -8.45 3.20 -10.55
CA PHE A 87 -8.65 4.58 -10.12
C PHE A 87 -7.31 5.33 -9.99
N ASN A 88 -7.20 6.41 -10.75
CA ASN A 88 -6.16 7.41 -10.66
C ASN A 88 -6.83 8.79 -10.71
N ILE A 89 -6.31 9.71 -9.90
CA ILE A 89 -6.74 11.11 -9.79
C ILE A 89 -6.83 11.76 -11.18
N VAL A 90 -5.84 11.54 -12.05
CA VAL A 90 -5.80 12.19 -13.38
C VAL A 90 -6.98 11.76 -14.25
N ASN A 91 -7.24 10.45 -14.35
CA ASN A 91 -8.35 9.92 -15.14
C ASN A 91 -9.70 10.40 -14.59
N LEU A 92 -9.85 10.40 -13.26
CA LEU A 92 -11.09 10.84 -12.63
C LEU A 92 -11.37 12.33 -12.87
N ILE A 93 -10.34 13.19 -12.88
CA ILE A 93 -10.49 14.60 -13.24
C ILE A 93 -11.00 14.73 -14.68
N SER A 94 -10.35 14.05 -15.63
CA SER A 94 -10.74 14.08 -17.04
C SER A 94 -12.19 13.63 -17.24
N GLU A 95 -12.58 12.50 -16.64
CA GLU A 95 -13.95 11.98 -16.74
C GLU A 95 -15.01 12.94 -16.16
N ILE A 96 -14.67 13.67 -15.09
CA ILE A 96 -15.55 14.69 -14.51
C ILE A 96 -15.69 15.87 -15.47
N GLU A 97 -14.57 16.36 -16.01
CA GLU A 97 -14.55 17.51 -16.93
C GLU A 97 -15.36 17.24 -18.19
N ASP A 98 -15.15 16.09 -18.83
CA ASP A 98 -15.90 15.65 -20.01
C ASP A 98 -17.40 15.54 -19.71
N ALA A 99 -17.75 14.93 -18.56
CA ALA A 99 -19.14 14.79 -18.16
C ALA A 99 -19.81 16.14 -17.88
N MET A 100 -19.09 17.09 -17.29
CA MET A 100 -19.59 18.44 -17.04
C MET A 100 -19.84 19.20 -18.34
N GLU A 101 -18.99 19.04 -19.34
CA GLU A 101 -19.15 19.72 -20.63
C GLU A 101 -20.37 19.20 -21.39
N GLU A 102 -20.60 17.88 -21.38
CA GLU A 102 -21.78 17.29 -22.00
C GLU A 102 -23.11 17.77 -21.37
N VAL A 103 -23.13 18.04 -20.05
CA VAL A 103 -24.31 18.60 -19.37
C VAL A 103 -24.55 20.05 -19.79
N LYS A 104 -23.49 20.84 -20.02
CA LYS A 104 -23.63 22.25 -20.46
C LYS A 104 -24.14 22.36 -21.89
N ASP A 105 -23.69 21.48 -22.77
CA ASP A 105 -24.03 21.48 -24.19
C ASP A 105 -25.53 21.21 -24.48
N SER A 106 -26.34 20.94 -23.46
CA SER A 106 -27.80 20.74 -23.55
C SER A 106 -28.22 19.65 -24.55
N LYS A 107 -27.28 18.75 -24.90
CA LYS A 107 -27.49 17.62 -25.82
C LYS A 107 -28.38 16.52 -25.23
N LEU A 108 -28.60 16.56 -23.91
CA LEU A 108 -29.29 15.54 -23.13
C LEU A 108 -30.72 15.95 -22.78
N ASN A 109 -31.59 14.95 -22.65
CA ASN A 109 -32.92 15.19 -22.11
C ASN A 109 -32.87 15.46 -20.58
N GLN A 110 -34.00 15.85 -19.98
CA GLN A 110 -34.05 16.23 -18.57
C GLN A 110 -33.66 15.08 -17.62
N GLU A 111 -34.05 13.85 -17.94
CA GLU A 111 -33.73 12.68 -17.10
C GLU A 111 -32.24 12.31 -17.18
N GLU A 112 -31.67 12.33 -18.39
CA GLU A 112 -30.25 12.10 -18.63
C GLU A 112 -29.39 13.15 -17.94
N ASN A 113 -29.79 14.42 -17.99
CA ASN A 113 -29.11 15.49 -17.28
C ASN A 113 -29.06 15.26 -15.77
N GLU A 114 -30.17 14.87 -15.15
CA GLU A 114 -30.22 14.60 -13.71
C GLU A 114 -29.37 13.38 -13.31
N LYS A 115 -29.39 12.31 -14.12
CA LYS A 115 -28.51 11.15 -13.90
C LYS A 115 -27.03 11.55 -13.98
N LYS A 116 -26.67 12.37 -14.96
CA LYS A 116 -25.29 12.80 -15.18
C LYS A 116 -24.80 13.74 -14.07
N LYS A 117 -25.63 14.66 -13.60
CA LYS A 117 -25.32 15.49 -12.40
C LYS A 117 -25.04 14.63 -11.16
N LYS A 118 -25.84 13.58 -10.91
CA LYS A 118 -25.61 12.66 -9.80
C LYS A 118 -24.28 11.90 -9.94
N MET A 119 -23.97 11.44 -11.15
CA MET A 119 -22.67 10.82 -11.45
C MET A 119 -21.50 11.78 -11.19
N ILE A 120 -21.60 13.02 -11.67
CA ILE A 120 -20.58 14.05 -11.46
C ILE A 120 -20.37 14.31 -9.97
N ALA A 121 -21.44 14.52 -9.21
CA ALA A 121 -21.36 14.76 -7.77
C ALA A 121 -20.72 13.59 -7.02
N GLU A 122 -21.03 12.35 -7.42
CA GLU A 122 -20.41 11.16 -6.85
C GLU A 122 -18.91 11.08 -7.17
N LYS A 123 -18.52 11.28 -8.43
CA LYS A 123 -17.11 11.28 -8.84
C LYS A 123 -16.32 12.41 -8.19
N GLN A 124 -16.92 13.58 -7.97
CA GLN A 124 -16.31 14.68 -7.23
C GLN A 124 -16.00 14.29 -5.78
N LEU A 125 -16.95 13.66 -5.08
CA LEU A 125 -16.72 13.14 -3.73
C LEU A 125 -15.61 12.08 -3.71
N GLN A 126 -15.58 11.19 -4.70
CA GLN A 126 -14.50 10.20 -4.84
C GLN A 126 -13.14 10.86 -5.02
N LEU A 127 -13.08 11.92 -5.84
CA LEU A 127 -11.86 12.68 -6.10
C LEU A 127 -11.36 13.38 -4.84
N GLU A 128 -12.24 13.98 -4.05
CA GLU A 128 -11.90 14.60 -2.76
C GLU A 128 -11.28 13.59 -1.80
N ILE A 129 -11.94 12.44 -1.61
CA ILE A 129 -11.44 11.37 -0.74
C ILE A 129 -10.10 10.83 -1.25
N LEU A 130 -10.00 10.55 -2.56
CA LEU A 130 -8.82 9.92 -3.14
C LEU A 130 -7.58 10.82 -3.06
N LYS A 131 -7.73 12.14 -3.23
CA LYS A 131 -6.66 13.13 -3.06
C LYS A 131 -6.05 13.11 -1.65
N ASP A 132 -6.87 12.87 -0.64
CA ASP A 132 -6.43 12.83 0.75
C ASP A 132 -5.89 11.45 1.14
N VAL A 133 -6.53 10.39 0.67
CA VAL A 133 -6.05 9.01 0.89
C VAL A 133 -4.67 8.79 0.25
N SER A 134 -4.41 9.31 -0.95
CA SER A 134 -3.12 9.13 -1.66
C SER A 134 -1.91 9.72 -0.92
N ARG A 135 -2.14 10.71 -0.04
CA ARG A 135 -1.11 11.37 0.78
C ARG A 135 -1.16 10.98 2.26
N THR A 136 -2.03 10.05 2.65
CA THR A 136 -2.22 9.64 4.04
C THR A 136 -1.00 8.90 4.55
N ARG A 137 -0.32 9.44 5.56
CA ARG A 137 0.76 8.78 6.33
C ARG A 137 1.85 8.09 5.49
N THR A 138 2.23 8.64 4.33
CA THR A 138 3.18 8.05 3.37
C THR A 138 4.58 7.72 3.95
N SER A 139 4.94 8.30 5.10
CA SER A 139 6.17 7.99 5.84
C SER A 139 6.12 6.65 6.58
N MET A 140 4.95 6.03 6.74
CA MET A 140 4.76 4.75 7.42
C MET A 140 4.69 3.63 6.37
N SER A 141 5.48 2.58 6.54
CA SER A 141 5.60 1.47 5.55
C SER A 141 4.25 0.89 5.13
N PHE A 142 3.32 0.73 6.08
CA PHE A 142 1.97 0.25 5.79
C PHE A 142 1.18 1.14 4.82
N PHE A 143 1.36 2.46 4.90
CA PHE A 143 0.68 3.45 4.05
C PHE A 143 1.56 3.94 2.91
N HIS A 144 2.70 3.31 2.70
CA HIS A 144 3.50 3.60 1.55
C HIS A 144 2.80 3.03 0.31
N LEU A 145 2.60 3.87 -0.70
CA LEU A 145 2.18 3.41 -2.01
C LEU A 145 3.38 2.69 -2.62
N HIS A 146 3.49 1.39 -2.36
CA HIS A 146 4.40 0.55 -3.14
C HIS A 146 3.88 0.57 -4.58
N GLU A 147 4.52 1.35 -5.44
CA GLU A 147 4.80 0.87 -6.78
C GLU A 147 5.66 -0.36 -6.54
N GLU A 148 5.07 -1.55 -6.41
CA GLU A 148 5.86 -2.77 -6.42
C GLU A 148 6.66 -2.71 -7.73
N PRO A 149 7.99 -2.64 -7.69
CA PRO A 149 8.73 -2.92 -8.89
C PRO A 149 8.34 -4.35 -9.25
N GLU A 150 7.86 -4.59 -10.47
CA GLU A 150 7.73 -5.93 -11.03
C GLU A 150 9.13 -6.56 -11.02
N VAL A 151 9.51 -7.17 -9.91
CA VAL A 151 10.70 -8.01 -9.83
C VAL A 151 10.18 -9.39 -9.54
N ASP A 152 9.96 -10.11 -10.64
CA ASP A 152 9.77 -11.55 -10.66
C ASP A 152 10.76 -12.18 -9.68
N GLU A 153 10.26 -12.86 -8.66
CA GLU A 153 11.05 -13.46 -7.58
C GLU A 153 12.10 -14.45 -8.16
N LYS A 154 11.86 -14.95 -9.38
CA LYS A 154 12.79 -15.74 -10.17
C LYS A 154 13.98 -14.94 -10.72
N VAL A 155 13.82 -13.66 -11.00
CA VAL A 155 14.91 -12.74 -11.42
C VAL A 155 15.82 -12.41 -10.24
N LEU A 156 15.25 -12.20 -9.05
CA LEU A 156 16.02 -12.01 -7.81
C LEU A 156 16.81 -13.26 -7.41
N GLN A 157 16.26 -14.46 -7.64
CA GLN A 157 17.01 -15.71 -7.46
C GLN A 157 18.11 -15.88 -8.52
N LYS A 158 17.84 -15.55 -9.79
CA LYS A 158 18.85 -15.57 -10.86
C LYS A 158 19.99 -14.58 -10.64
N LEU A 159 19.72 -13.39 -10.10
CA LEU A 159 20.74 -12.40 -9.78
C LEU A 159 21.61 -12.82 -8.59
N LYS A 160 21.02 -13.51 -7.60
CA LYS A 160 21.79 -14.09 -6.48
C LYS A 160 22.70 -15.22 -6.96
N THR A 161 22.21 -16.13 -7.80
CA THR A 161 23.03 -17.22 -8.37
C THR A 161 24.12 -16.70 -9.31
N ASN A 162 23.84 -15.68 -10.12
CA ASN A 162 24.85 -15.09 -11.01
C ASN A 162 25.93 -14.32 -10.24
N SER A 163 25.60 -13.66 -9.12
CA SER A 163 26.60 -12.98 -8.28
C SER A 163 27.53 -13.95 -7.53
N GLU A 164 27.07 -15.18 -7.27
CA GLU A 164 27.89 -16.25 -6.68
C GLU A 164 28.74 -16.98 -7.73
N GLU A 165 28.28 -17.05 -8.99
CA GLU A 165 29.04 -17.57 -10.13
C GLU A 165 30.11 -16.58 -10.61
N GLU A 166 29.82 -15.27 -10.66
CA GLU A 166 30.80 -14.21 -11.00
C GLU A 166 31.91 -14.09 -9.93
N LYS A 167 31.61 -14.33 -8.65
CA LYS A 167 32.64 -14.42 -7.60
C LYS A 167 33.56 -15.63 -7.78
N LYS A 168 33.03 -16.77 -8.24
CA LYS A 168 33.84 -17.97 -8.52
C LYS A 168 34.68 -17.87 -9.80
N ILE A 169 34.24 -17.07 -10.77
CA ILE A 169 35.02 -16.81 -12.00
C ILE A 169 36.18 -15.84 -11.69
N ASN A 170 35.94 -14.78 -10.91
CA ASN A 170 36.99 -13.83 -10.51
C ASN A 170 38.03 -14.38 -9.51
N GLU A 171 37.68 -15.40 -8.71
CA GLU A 171 38.66 -16.13 -7.89
C GLU A 171 39.57 -17.03 -8.76
N ASN A 172 39.04 -17.65 -9.82
CA ASN A 172 39.81 -18.51 -10.73
C ASN A 172 40.64 -17.71 -11.78
N GLU A 173 40.25 -16.48 -12.12
CA GLU A 173 41.07 -15.60 -12.98
C GLU A 173 42.24 -14.96 -12.22
N ASN A 174 42.11 -14.72 -10.91
CA ASN A 174 43.20 -14.17 -10.08
C ASN A 174 44.27 -15.21 -9.67
N GLU A 175 43.98 -16.51 -9.69
CA GLU A 175 45.02 -17.55 -9.52
C GLU A 175 45.87 -17.78 -10.78
N ASN A 176 45.36 -17.42 -11.98
CA ASN A 176 46.06 -17.63 -13.26
C ASN A 176 46.85 -16.40 -13.78
N GLN A 177 46.82 -15.25 -13.10
CA GLN A 177 47.69 -14.10 -13.41
C GLN A 177 48.83 -13.86 -12.39
N ASN A 178 48.89 -14.60 -11.27
CA ASN A 178 49.94 -14.45 -10.26
C ASN A 178 51.12 -15.44 -10.40
N GLN A 179 51.40 -15.91 -11.62
CA GLN A 179 52.66 -16.60 -11.95
C GLN A 179 53.63 -15.79 -12.82
N ASN A 180 53.35 -14.51 -13.11
CA ASN A 180 54.34 -13.67 -13.76
C ASN A 180 54.37 -12.24 -13.21
N GLN A 181 55.58 -11.86 -12.77
CA GLN A 181 56.06 -10.52 -12.39
C GLN A 181 55.98 -10.15 -10.90
N ASN A 182 56.92 -10.73 -10.16
CA ASN A 182 57.65 -10.04 -9.10
C ASN A 182 58.46 -8.86 -9.68
N GLN A 183 58.54 -7.78 -8.87
CA GLN A 183 59.52 -6.68 -8.83
C GLN A 183 58.92 -5.29 -9.11
N ASN A 184 58.50 -4.59 -8.05
CA ASN A 184 59.26 -3.44 -7.51
C ASN A 184 58.48 -2.71 -6.41
N GLU A 185 59.18 -2.50 -5.29
CA GLU A 185 58.83 -1.62 -4.18
C GLU A 185 58.95 -0.14 -4.60
N ASN A 186 58.07 0.74 -4.11
CA ASN A 186 58.47 1.90 -3.29
C ASN A 186 57.31 2.86 -2.90
N GLN A 187 57.17 3.02 -1.58
CA GLN A 187 57.07 4.25 -0.76
C GLN A 187 56.49 5.57 -1.32
N ASN A 188 55.47 6.11 -0.62
CA ASN A 188 55.41 7.43 0.07
C ASN A 188 53.96 7.93 0.21
N GLU A 189 53.42 8.04 1.42
CA GLU A 189 53.40 9.22 2.32
C GLU A 189 52.51 10.39 1.84
N ASN A 190 51.26 10.35 2.32
CA ASN A 190 50.54 11.33 3.14
C ASN A 190 50.74 12.87 3.03
N GLN A 191 49.59 13.53 3.25
CA GLN A 191 49.33 14.89 3.76
C GLN A 191 49.34 16.07 2.77
N ASN A 192 48.18 16.72 2.60
CA ASN A 192 47.86 17.94 3.35
C ASN A 192 46.45 18.48 3.09
N GLU A 193 45.85 18.98 4.17
CA GLU A 193 44.68 19.85 4.23
C GLU A 193 45.03 21.26 3.72
N ASN A 194 44.07 21.98 3.14
CA ASN A 194 43.70 23.31 3.66
C ASN A 194 42.46 23.93 2.99
N GLU A 195 41.78 24.67 3.86
CA GLU A 195 40.63 25.56 3.77
C GLU A 195 40.67 26.58 2.62
N ASN A 196 39.51 26.93 2.03
CA ASN A 196 38.96 28.30 2.21
C ASN A 196 37.58 28.55 1.58
N GLU A 197 36.99 29.62 2.14
CA GLU A 197 35.66 30.21 2.05
C GLU A 197 35.18 30.73 0.67
N ASN A 198 33.92 30.44 0.37
CA ASN A 198 32.78 31.37 0.15
C ASN A 198 32.71 32.36 -1.05
N GLN A 199 31.46 32.49 -1.52
CA GLN A 199 30.81 33.56 -2.31
C GLN A 199 30.77 33.53 -3.86
N ASN A 200 29.51 33.40 -4.31
CA ASN A 200 28.76 34.21 -5.30
C ASN A 200 28.66 33.82 -6.78
N GLN A 201 27.38 33.68 -7.18
CA GLN A 201 26.69 34.07 -8.42
C GLN A 201 27.50 34.13 -9.73
N ASN A 202 27.08 33.31 -10.72
CA ASN A 202 26.67 33.87 -12.00
C ASN A 202 25.82 32.94 -12.86
N GLN A 203 24.86 33.56 -13.56
CA GLN A 203 24.08 33.01 -14.65
C GLN A 203 25.00 32.55 -15.78
N ASN A 204 24.65 31.44 -16.45
CA ASN A 204 24.89 31.30 -17.89
C ASN A 204 23.95 30.25 -18.50
N GLN A 205 23.13 30.73 -19.44
CA GLN A 205 22.52 29.92 -20.49
C GLN A 205 23.63 29.36 -21.38
N ASN A 206 23.51 28.09 -21.80
CA ASN A 206 24.07 27.65 -23.06
C ASN A 206 23.30 26.42 -23.56
N GLU A 207 22.58 26.66 -24.65
CA GLU A 207 22.09 25.65 -25.58
C GLU A 207 23.30 24.95 -26.20
N ASN A 208 23.23 23.63 -26.37
CA ASN A 208 23.92 22.96 -27.47
C ASN A 208 23.19 21.67 -27.85
N GLN A 209 22.62 21.72 -29.05
CA GLN A 209 22.16 20.58 -29.83
C GLN A 209 23.37 19.73 -30.23
N ASN A 210 23.22 18.41 -30.21
CA ASN A 210 23.95 17.55 -31.13
C ASN A 210 23.15 16.28 -31.40
N GLU A 211 22.65 16.21 -32.63
CA GLU A 211 22.15 15.01 -33.28
C GLU A 211 23.30 14.03 -33.52
N ASN A 212 23.05 12.73 -33.34
CA ASN A 212 23.74 11.75 -34.17
C ASN A 212 22.88 10.51 -34.37
N GLN A 213 22.56 10.26 -35.63
CA GLN A 213 21.91 9.06 -36.14
C GLN A 213 22.93 7.92 -36.21
N ASN A 214 22.51 6.68 -35.90
CA ASN A 214 22.98 5.52 -36.65
C ASN A 214 22.01 4.34 -36.53
N LEU A 215 21.44 3.98 -37.67
CA LEU A 215 20.77 2.72 -37.96
C LEU A 215 21.83 1.65 -38.26
N ASN A 216 21.61 0.42 -37.80
CA ASN A 216 21.95 -0.76 -38.61
C ASN A 216 21.12 -1.98 -38.23
N GLN A 217 20.55 -2.59 -39.26
CA GLN A 217 19.83 -3.86 -39.28
C GLN A 217 20.82 -5.02 -39.48
N ASN A 218 20.43 -6.23 -39.03
CA ASN A 218 20.68 -7.57 -39.60
C ASN A 218 20.64 -8.62 -38.47
N GLU A 219 20.23 -9.88 -38.63
CA GLU A 219 19.37 -10.63 -39.55
C GLU A 219 19.16 -12.00 -38.85
N ASN A 220 18.03 -12.65 -39.16
CA ASN A 220 17.57 -13.96 -38.66
C ASN A 220 18.57 -15.12 -38.76
N GLN A 221 18.41 -16.14 -37.88
CA GLN A 221 18.18 -17.55 -38.30
C GLN A 221 17.77 -18.48 -37.11
N ASN A 222 16.52 -18.97 -37.15
CA ASN A 222 16.03 -20.37 -37.07
C ASN A 222 16.93 -21.45 -36.43
N LEU A 223 16.49 -22.53 -35.75
CA LEU A 223 15.24 -23.24 -35.50
C LEU A 223 15.60 -24.32 -34.44
N ASN A 224 14.69 -24.67 -33.52
CA ASN A 224 14.27 -26.07 -33.37
C ASN A 224 13.15 -26.24 -32.35
N GLU A 225 12.06 -26.76 -32.89
CA GLU A 225 10.89 -27.29 -32.21
C GLU A 225 11.28 -28.58 -31.45
N ASN A 226 10.82 -28.69 -30.21
CA ASN A 226 10.44 -29.99 -29.66
C ASN A 226 9.14 -29.80 -28.88
N ASN A 227 8.05 -30.19 -29.53
CA ASN A 227 6.74 -30.37 -28.94
C ASN A 227 6.77 -31.52 -27.93
N ILE A 228 6.50 -31.23 -26.65
CA ILE A 228 5.79 -32.16 -25.77
C ILE A 228 4.52 -31.45 -25.32
N ASN A 229 3.41 -31.88 -25.90
CA ASN A 229 2.07 -31.47 -25.53
C ASN A 229 1.59 -32.36 -24.36
N LEU A 230 1.44 -31.80 -23.17
CA LEU A 230 0.45 -32.28 -22.20
C LEU A 230 -0.48 -31.13 -21.84
N GLN A 231 -1.76 -31.38 -22.08
CA GLN A 231 -2.85 -30.44 -22.06
C GLN A 231 -3.21 -29.93 -20.66
N SER A 232 -3.73 -28.69 -20.69
CA SER A 232 -4.90 -28.18 -19.95
C SER A 232 -4.80 -27.98 -18.43
N ASN A 233 -4.63 -26.73 -18.00
CA ASN A 233 -5.66 -25.88 -17.37
C ASN A 233 -4.97 -24.65 -16.72
N THR A 234 -5.14 -23.44 -17.30
CA THR A 234 -5.94 -22.33 -16.73
C THR A 234 -5.64 -22.09 -15.25
N GLU A 235 -4.96 -21.03 -14.82
CA GLU A 235 -5.26 -19.62 -15.09
C GLU A 235 -4.00 -18.76 -15.17
N SER A 236 -3.98 -17.93 -16.19
CA SER A 236 -3.05 -16.83 -16.38
C SER A 236 -3.50 -15.59 -15.59
N GLN A 237 -2.51 -14.75 -15.29
CA GLN A 237 -2.59 -13.33 -14.87
C GLN A 237 -2.59 -13.03 -13.36
N ILE A 238 -1.42 -13.16 -12.72
CA ILE A 238 -1.11 -12.36 -11.53
C ILE A 238 -0.83 -10.94 -12.02
N LYS A 239 -1.84 -10.06 -11.96
CA LYS A 239 -1.66 -8.61 -12.10
C LYS A 239 -1.32 -8.01 -10.72
N PRO A 240 -0.49 -6.96 -10.65
CA PRO A 240 -0.06 -6.38 -9.37
C PRO A 240 -1.27 -5.85 -8.58
N LYS A 241 -1.42 -6.30 -7.33
CA LYS A 241 -2.51 -5.92 -6.41
C LYS A 241 -2.09 -4.58 -5.79
N LYS A 242 -2.72 -3.44 -6.13
CA LYS A 242 -2.50 -2.20 -5.34
C LYS A 242 -2.73 -2.54 -3.85
N PRO A 243 -1.92 -1.99 -2.93
CA PRO A 243 -2.04 -2.32 -1.52
C PRO A 243 -3.44 -1.92 -1.04
N ASN A 244 -4.14 -2.90 -0.49
CA ASN A 244 -5.58 -2.87 -0.30
C ASN A 244 -6.09 -1.69 0.56
N TRP A 245 -5.22 -1.18 1.44
CA TRP A 245 -5.57 -0.11 2.37
C TRP A 245 -6.12 1.15 1.69
N VAL A 246 -5.68 1.49 0.46
CA VAL A 246 -6.20 2.65 -0.29
C VAL A 246 -7.68 2.46 -0.59
N LEU A 247 -8.04 1.28 -1.13
CA LEU A 247 -9.41 0.93 -1.44
C LEU A 247 -10.24 0.84 -0.15
N SER A 248 -9.71 0.26 0.93
CA SER A 248 -10.39 0.19 2.21
C SER A 248 -10.71 1.59 2.76
N LEU A 249 -9.73 2.51 2.80
CA LEU A 249 -9.96 3.90 3.25
C LEU A 249 -10.99 4.60 2.37
N CYS A 250 -10.84 4.52 1.04
CA CYS A 250 -11.78 5.16 0.12
C CYS A 250 -13.20 4.64 0.30
N ASN A 251 -13.36 3.31 0.40
CA ASN A 251 -14.67 2.68 0.56
C ASN A 251 -15.34 3.10 1.87
N ILE A 252 -14.62 3.04 3.00
CA ILE A 252 -15.18 3.39 4.31
C ILE A 252 -15.57 4.86 4.37
N LEU A 253 -14.69 5.77 3.92
CA LEU A 253 -14.95 7.21 3.93
C LEU A 253 -16.13 7.58 3.02
N PHE A 254 -16.23 6.94 1.86
CA PHE A 254 -17.31 7.20 0.93
C PHE A 254 -18.66 6.69 1.46
N VAL A 255 -18.71 5.46 1.98
CA VAL A 255 -19.94 4.92 2.62
C VAL A 255 -20.38 5.84 3.76
N PHE A 256 -19.44 6.25 4.62
CA PHE A 256 -19.74 7.18 5.72
C PHE A 256 -20.34 8.49 5.21
N ALA A 257 -19.71 9.12 4.21
CA ALA A 257 -20.16 10.40 3.65
C ALA A 257 -21.56 10.31 3.04
N LYS A 258 -21.90 9.20 2.37
CA LYS A 258 -23.22 8.98 1.76
C LYS A 258 -24.31 8.70 2.79
N LEU A 259 -23.98 7.98 3.87
CA LEU A 259 -24.92 7.69 4.95
C LEU A 259 -25.12 8.88 5.90
N SER A 260 -24.18 9.81 5.93
CA SER A 260 -24.20 10.98 6.81
C SER A 260 -24.20 12.30 6.02
N PRO A 261 -25.21 12.61 5.19
CA PRO A 261 -25.19 13.75 4.27
C PRO A 261 -25.10 15.12 4.97
N GLY A 262 -25.50 15.21 6.24
CA GLY A 262 -25.34 16.44 7.05
C GLY A 262 -23.91 16.73 7.47
N ILE A 263 -23.02 15.74 7.41
CA ILE A 263 -21.58 15.85 7.72
C ILE A 263 -20.77 15.74 6.42
N GLY A 264 -21.10 14.76 5.58
CA GLY A 264 -20.35 14.42 4.38
C GLY A 264 -18.95 13.91 4.69
N TYR A 265 -18.07 14.02 3.69
CA TYR A 265 -16.63 13.86 3.88
C TYR A 265 -16.01 15.21 4.22
N VAL A 266 -15.07 15.22 5.17
CA VAL A 266 -14.29 16.40 5.53
C VAL A 266 -12.81 16.06 5.49
N GLN A 267 -12.01 16.93 4.89
CA GLN A 267 -10.55 16.80 4.84
C GLN A 267 -9.98 16.53 6.25
N GLY A 268 -9.14 15.49 6.36
CA GLY A 268 -8.57 15.03 7.63
C GLY A 268 -9.29 13.81 8.24
N MET A 269 -10.50 13.46 7.80
CA MET A 269 -11.16 12.22 8.25
C MET A 269 -10.34 10.96 7.89
N ASN A 270 -9.60 11.00 6.79
CA ASN A 270 -8.63 9.98 6.40
C ASN A 270 -7.55 9.75 7.47
N GLU A 271 -7.06 10.81 8.12
CA GLU A 271 -6.02 10.72 9.15
C GLU A 271 -6.53 10.14 10.47
N ILE A 272 -7.83 10.28 10.75
CA ILE A 272 -8.52 9.66 11.89
C ILE A 272 -8.75 8.18 11.63
N LEU A 273 -9.18 7.83 10.41
CA LEU A 273 -9.46 6.44 10.05
C LEU A 273 -8.18 5.60 9.89
N ALA A 274 -7.10 6.17 9.37
CA ALA A 274 -5.84 5.48 9.14
C ALA A 274 -5.33 4.66 10.35
N PRO A 275 -5.17 5.19 11.57
CA PRO A 275 -4.71 4.40 12.72
C PRO A 275 -5.67 3.26 13.09
N ILE A 276 -6.99 3.44 12.92
CA ILE A 276 -7.97 2.38 13.16
C ILE A 276 -7.77 1.26 12.13
N LEU A 277 -7.65 1.62 10.86
CA LEU A 277 -7.43 0.67 9.77
C LEU A 277 -6.12 -0.10 9.98
N TYR A 278 -5.02 0.60 10.29
CA TYR A 278 -3.73 -0.03 10.56
C TYR A 278 -3.82 -1.06 11.69
N ILE A 279 -4.45 -0.70 12.81
CA ILE A 279 -4.59 -1.62 13.94
C ILE A 279 -5.40 -2.85 13.56
N PHE A 280 -6.51 -2.70 12.84
CA PHE A 280 -7.32 -3.84 12.43
C PHE A 280 -6.66 -4.68 11.32
N ALA A 281 -5.80 -4.09 10.49
CA ALA A 281 -4.97 -4.81 9.53
C ALA A 281 -3.96 -5.75 10.20
N THR A 282 -3.52 -5.39 11.41
CA THR A 282 -2.57 -6.20 12.18
C THR A 282 -3.24 -7.28 13.04
N ASP A 283 -4.57 -7.43 12.95
CA ASP A 283 -5.29 -8.48 13.68
C ASP A 283 -4.93 -9.87 13.11
N SER A 284 -4.73 -10.86 13.98
CA SER A 284 -4.48 -12.25 13.58
C SER A 284 -5.70 -12.98 13.02
N ASP A 285 -6.90 -12.41 13.13
CA ASP A 285 -8.11 -12.92 12.45
C ASP A 285 -7.98 -12.71 10.92
N PRO A 286 -7.87 -13.78 10.11
CA PRO A 286 -7.71 -13.66 8.66
C PRO A 286 -8.87 -12.93 7.98
N GLU A 287 -10.10 -12.99 8.53
CA GLU A 287 -11.23 -12.24 7.97
C GLU A 287 -11.11 -10.74 8.27
N SER A 288 -10.56 -10.38 9.43
CA SER A 288 -10.21 -8.99 9.71
C SER A 288 -9.10 -8.49 8.76
N GLN A 289 -8.19 -9.38 8.34
CA GLN A 289 -7.18 -9.13 7.31
C GLN A 289 -7.72 -9.20 5.88
N SER A 290 -8.91 -9.76 5.63
CA SER A 290 -9.48 -9.90 4.28
C SER A 290 -10.52 -8.83 3.94
N ILE A 291 -10.87 -7.95 4.88
CA ILE A 291 -11.54 -6.65 4.61
C ILE A 291 -10.58 -5.71 3.83
N PHE A 292 -9.30 -6.08 3.85
CA PHE A 292 -8.29 -5.74 2.85
C PHE A 292 -8.46 -6.71 1.68
#